data_AF-A0A6G3LD41-F1
#
_entry.id   AF-A0A6G3LD41-F1
#
_cell.length_a   1.000
_cell.length_b   1.000
_cell.length_c   1.000
_cell.angle_alpha   90.00
_cell.angle_beta   90.00
_cell.angle_gamma   90.00
#
_symmetry.space_group_name_H-M   'P 1'
#
loop_
_entity.id
_entity.type
_entity.pdbx_description
1 polymer ?
#
loop_
_entity_poly.entity_id
_entity_poly.type
_entity_poly.pdbx_seq_one_letter_code
_entity_poly.pdbx_strand_id
1 'polypeptide(L)'
;MGEEMGKESRYDTEEVKELLAAVSDFLKGLKEPIMDFMKIITESFSGEKIGKEVAAFYKSLIEAGIDAETAKKWTEKFMDERLNAFPTVSSLGEVFGKIMEKRPKVKISEEKEDEPET
;
A
#
# COMPACT_ATOMS: atom_id res chain seq x y z
N MET A 1 25.97 -32.55 -43.59
CA MET A 1 24.63 -32.18 -43.10
C MET A 1 24.69 -32.40 -41.60
N GLY A 2 25.18 -31.48 -40.79
CA GLY A 2 24.65 -30.13 -40.63
C GLY A 2 23.68 -30.16 -39.44
N GLU A 3 24.18 -30.58 -38.27
CA GLU A 3 23.42 -30.58 -37.02
C GLU A 3 23.29 -29.14 -36.52
N GLU A 4 22.28 -28.44 -37.02
CA GLU A 4 21.76 -27.24 -36.38
C GLU A 4 20.41 -27.59 -35.76
N MET A 5 20.32 -27.52 -34.43
CA MET A 5 19.25 -26.88 -33.66
C MET A 5 19.17 -27.50 -32.27
N GLY A 6 19.69 -26.76 -31.30
CA GLY A 6 19.58 -27.06 -29.88
C GLY A 6 19.97 -25.87 -29.01
N LYS A 7 19.67 -24.64 -29.44
CA LYS A 7 19.74 -23.45 -28.57
C LYS A 7 18.35 -23.20 -28.00
N GLU A 8 17.92 -24.05 -27.09
CA GLU A 8 16.82 -23.72 -26.19
C GLU A 8 17.39 -22.93 -25.00
N SER A 9 16.88 -21.71 -24.88
CA SER A 9 17.19 -20.67 -23.91
C SER A 9 17.16 -21.15 -22.46
N ARG A 10 18.33 -21.49 -21.90
CA ARG A 10 18.54 -21.40 -20.45
C ARG A 10 18.89 -19.95 -20.15
N TYR A 11 17.98 -19.21 -19.53
CA TYR A 11 18.32 -17.94 -18.91
C TYR A 11 19.46 -18.20 -17.93
N ASP A 12 20.55 -17.44 -18.06
CA ASP A 12 21.67 -17.52 -17.13
C ASP A 12 21.16 -17.10 -15.74
N THR A 13 21.31 -17.99 -14.78
CA THR A 13 20.89 -17.75 -13.40
C THR A 13 21.56 -16.52 -12.80
N GLU A 14 22.75 -16.14 -13.26
CA GLU A 14 23.42 -14.92 -12.80
C GLU A 14 22.77 -13.65 -13.39
N GLU A 15 22.41 -13.65 -14.67
CA GLU A 15 21.67 -12.53 -15.29
C GLU A 15 20.32 -12.29 -14.58
N VAL A 16 19.63 -13.36 -14.19
CA VAL A 16 18.36 -13.26 -13.45
C VAL A 16 18.59 -12.71 -12.04
N LYS A 17 19.65 -13.14 -11.33
CA LYS A 17 20.00 -12.61 -10.01
C LYS A 17 20.33 -11.12 -10.08
N GLU A 18 21.08 -10.72 -11.09
CA GLU A 18 21.49 -9.33 -11.28
C GLU A 18 20.28 -8.44 -11.60
N LEU A 19 19.36 -8.91 -12.46
CA LEU A 19 18.09 -8.21 -12.72
C LEU A 19 17.22 -8.09 -11.46
N LEU A 20 17.11 -9.15 -10.66
CA LEU A 20 16.35 -9.12 -9.40
C LEU A 20 17.00 -8.19 -8.37
N ALA A 21 18.33 -8.11 -8.34
CA ALA A 21 19.05 -7.16 -7.50
C ALA A 21 18.75 -5.72 -7.92
N ALA A 22 18.78 -5.42 -9.22
CA ALA A 22 18.44 -4.11 -9.75
C ALA A 22 16.99 -3.70 -9.43
N VAL A 23 16.03 -4.62 -9.57
CA VAL A 23 14.63 -4.39 -9.18
C VAL A 23 14.51 -4.17 -7.67
N SER A 24 15.22 -4.96 -6.86
CA SER A 24 15.22 -4.80 -5.40
C SER A 24 15.74 -3.43 -4.97
N ASP A 25 16.83 -2.96 -5.57
CA ASP A 25 17.42 -1.65 -5.25
C ASP A 25 16.53 -0.49 -5.73
N PHE A 26 15.90 -0.63 -6.90
CA PHE A 26 14.87 0.31 -7.34
C PHE A 26 13.71 0.39 -6.35
N LEU A 27 13.17 -0.75 -5.90
CA LEU A 27 12.09 -0.80 -4.92
C LEU A 27 12.50 -0.20 -3.56
N LYS A 28 13.74 -0.41 -3.10
CA LYS A 28 14.28 0.25 -1.91
C LYS A 28 14.30 1.77 -2.07
N GLY A 29 14.67 2.26 -3.26
CA GLY A 29 14.65 3.69 -3.59
C GLY A 29 13.25 4.33 -3.58
N LEU A 30 12.18 3.55 -3.81
CA LEU A 30 10.80 4.03 -3.73
C LEU A 30 10.25 4.16 -2.30
N LYS A 31 10.90 3.54 -1.32
CA LYS A 31 10.41 3.50 0.06
C LYS A 31 10.28 4.89 0.68
N GLU A 32 11.30 5.73 0.50
CA GLU A 32 11.32 7.10 1.05
C GLU A 32 10.30 8.03 0.38
N PRO A 33 10.25 8.13 -0.96
CA PRO A 33 9.23 8.91 -1.65
C PRO A 33 7.79 8.51 -1.28
N ILE A 34 7.53 7.20 -1.13
CA ILE A 34 6.21 6.72 -0.71
C ILE A 34 5.91 7.14 0.74
N MET A 35 6.88 7.00 1.66
CA MET A 35 6.69 7.44 3.05
C MET A 35 6.44 8.94 3.15
N ASP A 36 7.17 9.76 2.40
CA ASP A 36 6.99 11.21 2.43
C ASP A 36 5.66 11.63 1.81
N PHE A 37 5.23 10.97 0.73
CA PHE A 37 3.88 11.16 0.19
C PHE A 37 2.79 10.79 1.21
N MET A 38 2.97 9.68 1.93
CA MET A 38 2.05 9.28 3.00
C MET A 38 2.01 10.31 4.14
N LYS A 39 3.16 10.86 4.56
CA LYS A 39 3.21 11.93 5.57
C LYS A 39 2.43 13.15 5.12
N ILE A 40 2.65 13.62 3.88
CA ILE A 40 1.95 14.78 3.30
C ILE A 40 0.43 14.55 3.29
N ILE A 41 -0.02 13.35 2.92
CA ILE A 41 -1.45 13.00 2.97
C ILE A 41 -1.95 13.02 4.41
N THR A 42 -1.25 12.38 5.35
CA THR A 42 -1.69 12.34 6.76
C THR A 42 -1.72 13.72 7.42
N GLU A 43 -0.80 14.61 7.06
CA GLU A 43 -0.76 15.99 7.53
C GLU A 43 -1.89 16.83 6.90
N SER A 44 -2.16 16.64 5.60
CA SER A 44 -3.20 17.36 4.86
C SER A 44 -4.61 16.92 5.20
N PHE A 45 -4.78 15.68 5.66
CA PHE A 45 -6.05 15.04 6.01
C PHE A 45 -6.09 14.65 7.50
N SER A 46 -5.49 15.47 8.36
CA SER A 46 -5.56 15.27 9.82
C SER A 46 -7.00 15.45 10.33
N GLY A 47 -7.38 14.66 11.35
CA GLY A 47 -8.71 14.74 11.98
C GLY A 47 -9.06 16.15 12.50
N GLU A 48 -8.04 17.00 12.76
CA GLU A 48 -8.22 18.40 13.12
C GLU A 48 -8.87 19.23 12.00
N LYS A 49 -8.45 19.02 10.74
CA LYS A 49 -9.03 19.72 9.59
C LYS A 49 -10.48 19.30 9.36
N ILE A 50 -10.73 17.99 9.43
CA ILE A 50 -12.10 17.44 9.33
C ILE A 50 -12.97 18.00 10.46
N GLY A 51 -12.48 18.00 11.71
CA GLY A 51 -13.19 18.57 12.85
C GLY A 51 -13.53 20.06 12.68
N LYS A 52 -12.59 20.86 12.14
CA LYS A 52 -12.82 22.28 11.83
C LYS A 52 -13.89 22.45 10.74
N GLU A 53 -13.86 21.65 9.68
CA GLU A 53 -14.86 21.68 8.62
C GLU A 53 -16.25 21.29 9.14
N VAL A 54 -16.34 20.23 9.94
CA VAL A 54 -17.58 19.76 10.57
C VAL A 54 -18.15 20.83 11.52
N ALA A 55 -17.31 21.46 12.34
CA ALA A 55 -17.73 22.52 13.25
C ALA A 55 -18.21 23.78 12.51
N ALA A 56 -17.50 24.18 11.45
CA ALA A 56 -17.89 25.31 10.60
C ALA A 56 -19.22 25.05 9.89
N PHE A 57 -19.43 23.82 9.41
CA PHE A 57 -20.69 23.41 8.79
C PHE A 57 -21.85 23.46 9.78
N TYR A 58 -21.70 22.91 10.98
CA TYR A 58 -22.74 23.02 12.01
C TYR A 58 -23.08 24.48 12.31
N LYS A 59 -22.06 25.31 12.50
CA LYS A 59 -22.23 26.74 12.79
C LYS A 59 -22.99 27.46 11.67
N SER A 60 -22.69 27.18 10.40
CA SER A 60 -23.38 27.81 9.28
C SER A 60 -24.86 27.39 9.18
N LEU A 61 -25.20 26.16 9.55
CA LEU A 61 -26.60 25.72 9.60
C LEU A 61 -27.39 26.48 10.68
N ILE A 62 -26.80 26.63 11.88
CA ILE A 62 -27.40 27.41 12.97
C ILE A 62 -27.57 28.88 12.56
N GLU A 63 -26.55 29.49 11.95
CA GLU A 63 -26.60 30.87 11.45
C GLU A 63 -27.64 31.07 10.34
N ALA A 64 -27.89 30.04 9.53
CA ALA A 64 -28.94 30.02 8.51
C ALA A 64 -30.36 29.84 9.10
N GLY A 65 -30.49 29.70 10.42
CA GLY A 65 -31.78 29.55 11.10
C GLY A 65 -32.33 28.12 11.12
N ILE A 66 -31.49 27.12 10.83
CA ILE A 66 -31.85 25.71 10.99
C ILE A 66 -31.82 25.38 12.48
N ASP A 67 -32.82 24.63 12.94
CA ASP A 67 -32.90 24.23 14.34
C ASP A 67 -31.74 23.32 14.74
N ALA A 68 -31.39 23.34 16.03
CA ALA A 68 -30.20 22.67 16.53
C ALA A 68 -30.23 21.15 16.34
N GLU A 69 -31.41 20.53 16.33
CA GLU A 69 -31.57 19.08 16.19
C GLU A 69 -31.34 18.66 14.74
N THR A 70 -31.96 19.35 13.79
CA THR A 70 -31.76 19.15 12.36
C THR A 70 -30.32 19.46 11.96
N ALA A 71 -29.75 20.57 12.44
CA ALA A 71 -28.36 20.95 12.17
C ALA A 71 -27.38 19.90 12.68
N LYS A 72 -27.63 19.35 13.87
CA LYS A 72 -26.82 18.26 14.45
C LYS A 72 -26.89 17.02 13.56
N LYS A 73 -28.10 16.58 13.21
CA LYS A 73 -28.31 15.38 12.37
C LYS A 73 -27.63 15.50 11.00
N TRP A 74 -27.71 16.68 10.37
CA TRP A 74 -27.06 16.90 9.06
C TRP A 74 -25.54 16.95 9.19
N THR A 75 -25.04 17.54 10.27
CA THR A 75 -23.60 17.57 10.55
C THR A 75 -23.05 16.18 10.84
N GLU A 76 -23.77 15.34 11.59
CA GLU A 76 -23.39 13.93 11.83
C GLU A 76 -23.26 13.18 10.50
N LYS A 77 -24.25 13.30 9.60
CA LYS A 77 -24.17 12.72 8.26
C LYS A 77 -22.99 13.24 7.45
N PHE A 78 -22.76 14.56 7.47
CA PHE A 78 -21.64 15.18 6.78
C PHE A 78 -20.29 14.65 7.30
N MET A 79 -20.16 14.51 8.62
CA MET A 79 -18.95 13.94 9.24
C MET A 79 -18.74 12.49 8.82
N ASP A 80 -19.79 11.67 8.85
CA ASP A 80 -19.72 10.26 8.42
C ASP A 80 -19.30 10.13 6.96
N GLU A 81 -19.86 10.94 6.06
CA GLU A 81 -19.47 10.97 4.64
C GLU A 81 -17.99 11.36 4.47
N ARG A 82 -17.51 12.35 5.24
CA ARG A 82 -16.10 12.76 5.20
C ARG A 82 -15.15 11.70 5.74
N LEU A 83 -15.53 10.99 6.80
CA LEU A 83 -14.73 9.90 7.36
C LEU A 83 -14.74 8.65 6.47
N ASN A 84 -15.85 8.33 5.80
CA ASN A 84 -15.95 7.21 4.86
C ASN A 84 -15.20 7.49 3.55
N ALA A 85 -15.10 8.74 3.14
CA ALA A 85 -14.26 9.15 2.01
C ALA A 85 -12.76 9.06 2.33
N PHE A 86 -12.39 8.91 3.60
CA PHE A 86 -11.01 8.73 4.02
C PHE A 86 -10.59 7.26 3.86
N PRO A 87 -9.51 6.95 3.12
CA PRO A 87 -8.92 5.62 3.17
C PRO A 87 -8.36 5.41 4.57
N THR A 88 -9.13 4.71 5.41
CA THR A 88 -8.75 4.43 6.80
C THR A 88 -7.42 3.70 6.80
N VAL A 89 -6.49 4.05 7.70
CA VAL A 89 -5.21 3.33 7.86
C VAL A 89 -5.45 1.83 8.05
N SER A 90 -6.59 1.46 8.65
CA SER A 90 -7.07 0.07 8.78
C SER A 90 -7.27 -0.62 7.43
N SER A 91 -7.85 0.06 6.43
CA SER A 91 -8.06 -0.50 5.08
C SER A 91 -6.74 -0.74 4.35
N LEU A 92 -5.74 0.11 4.58
CA LEU A 92 -4.37 -0.07 4.05
C LEU A 92 -3.67 -1.25 4.73
N GLY A 93 -3.84 -1.40 6.05
CA GLY A 93 -3.32 -2.53 6.83
C GLY A 93 -3.93 -3.86 6.42
N GLU A 94 -5.23 -3.92 6.13
CA GLU A 94 -5.91 -5.12 5.63
C GLU A 94 -5.42 -5.53 4.23
N VAL A 95 -5.23 -4.56 3.33
CA VAL A 95 -4.67 -4.83 1.99
C VAL A 95 -3.23 -5.35 2.11
N PHE A 96 -2.41 -4.73 2.97
CA PHE A 96 -1.03 -5.17 3.19
C PHE A 96 -0.96 -6.54 3.88
N GLY A 97 -1.84 -6.81 4.84
CA GLY A 97 -1.99 -8.10 5.52
C GLY A 97 -2.37 -9.22 4.55
N LYS A 98 -3.35 -8.99 3.67
CA LYS A 98 -3.74 -9.95 2.61
C LYS A 98 -2.62 -10.25 1.61
N ILE A 99 -1.80 -9.25 1.30
CA ILE A 99 -0.61 -9.43 0.44
C ILE A 99 0.47 -10.26 1.17
N MET A 100 0.61 -10.09 2.49
CA MET A 100 1.60 -10.81 3.29
C MET A 100 1.17 -12.26 3.57
N GLU A 101 -0.11 -12.52 3.82
CA GLU A 101 -0.67 -13.88 3.97
C GLU A 101 -0.53 -14.74 2.70
N LYS A 102 -0.54 -14.11 1.51
CA LYS A 102 -0.42 -14.81 0.23
C LYS A 102 1.00 -15.18 -0.19
N ARG A 103 2.03 -14.93 0.63
CA ARG A 103 3.40 -15.33 0.26
C ARG A 103 3.53 -16.87 0.32
N PRO A 104 3.85 -17.55 -0.80
CA PRO A 104 4.13 -18.98 -0.76
C PRO A 104 5.38 -19.22 0.10
N LYS A 105 5.29 -20.19 1.01
CA LYS A 105 6.46 -20.66 1.79
C LYS A 105 7.42 -21.34 0.82
N VAL A 106 8.39 -20.59 0.30
CA VAL A 106 9.49 -21.15 -0.50
C VAL A 106 10.34 -22.02 0.42
N LYS A 107 10.16 -23.33 0.34
CA LYS A 107 11.09 -24.30 0.91
C LYS A 107 12.26 -24.39 -0.05
N ILE A 108 13.37 -23.73 0.28
CA ILE A 108 14.65 -24.00 -0.37
C ILE A 108 15.09 -25.37 0.15
N SER A 109 14.92 -26.41 -0.67
CA SER A 109 15.54 -27.70 -0.42
C SER A 109 17.03 -27.54 -0.70
N GLU A 110 17.85 -27.64 0.34
CA GLU A 110 19.28 -27.88 0.20
C GLU A 110 19.45 -29.20 -0.57
N GLU A 111 19.86 -29.08 -1.83
CA GLU A 111 20.39 -30.16 -2.62
C GLU A 111 21.74 -30.53 -1.98
N LYS A 112 21.76 -31.64 -1.26
CA LYS A 112 22.99 -32.25 -0.77
C LYS A 112 23.85 -32.58 -1.99
N GLU A 113 24.97 -31.89 -2.12
CA GLU A 113 26.09 -32.34 -2.94
C GLU A 113 26.50 -33.74 -2.47
N ASP A 114 26.35 -34.71 -3.36
CA ASP A 114 27.03 -36.00 -3.29
C ASP A 114 28.54 -35.71 -3.30
N GLU A 115 29.23 -35.96 -2.20
CA GLU A 115 30.68 -36.09 -2.18
C GLU A 115 31.07 -37.38 -2.92
N PRO A 116 31.91 -37.32 -3.98
CA PRO A 116 32.63 -38.49 -4.44
C PRO A 116 34.02 -38.47 -3.78
N GLU A 117 34.24 -39.27 -2.75
CA GLU A 117 35.61 -39.62 -2.35
C GLU A 117 35.82 -41.14 -2.24
N THR A 118 36.77 -41.52 -3.08
CA THR A 118 37.51 -42.77 -3.34
C THR A 118 37.92 -43.60 -2.13
#